data_AF-A0A1Q5TMX2-F1
#
_entry.id   AF-A0A1Q5TMX2-F1
#
_cell.length_a   1.000
_cell.length_b   1.000
_cell.length_c   1.000
_cell.angle_alpha   90.00
_cell.angle_beta   90.00
_cell.angle_gamma   90.00
#
_symmetry.space_group_name_H-M   'P 1'
#
loop_
_entity.id
_entity.type
_entity.pdbx_description
1 polymer ?
#
loop_
_entity_poly.entity_id
_entity_poly.type
_entity_poly.pdbx_seq_one_letter_code
_entity_poly.pdbx_strand_id
1 'polypeptide(L)'
;MSILSLNIEIYTDRKEPLTTKMALTDLHNIIQQMNTFFERHKTWYLSGNTRQEALQRVAFNQQGATEAAIKEFIEDYTEENQIVISVVWDGEDYNHSCQRYNYAR
;
A
#
# COMPACT_ATOMS: atom_id res chain seq x y z
N MET A 1 -27.85 3.61 -5.82
CA MET A 1 -26.54 3.68 -5.15
C MET A 1 -25.53 4.09 -6.22
N SER A 2 -24.87 5.23 -6.06
CA SER A 2 -23.87 5.69 -7.04
C SER A 2 -22.49 5.21 -6.59
N ILE A 3 -21.77 4.53 -7.48
CA ILE A 3 -20.38 4.12 -7.25
C ILE A 3 -19.50 5.20 -7.89
N LEU A 4 -18.60 5.78 -7.12
CA LEU A 4 -17.65 6.78 -7.60
C LEU A 4 -16.29 6.09 -7.75
N SER A 5 -15.81 5.96 -8.98
CA SER A 5 -14.49 5.41 -9.28
C SER A 5 -13.46 6.53 -9.09
N LEU A 6 -12.69 6.46 -8.01
CA LEU A 6 -11.66 7.42 -7.66
C LEU A 6 -10.28 6.84 -7.98
N ASN A 7 -9.49 7.56 -8.77
CA ASN A 7 -8.04 7.35 -8.87
C ASN A 7 -7.34 8.55 -8.21
N ILE A 8 -6.40 8.29 -7.32
CA ILE A 8 -5.64 9.32 -6.59
C ILE A 8 -4.16 9.06 -6.83
N GLU A 9 -3.51 10.00 -7.51
CA GLU A 9 -2.08 9.98 -7.78
C GLU A 9 -1.39 11.09 -6.98
N ILE A 10 -0.33 10.75 -6.26
CA ILE A 10 0.40 11.68 -5.38
C ILE A 10 1.84 11.74 -5.87
N TYR A 11 2.30 12.95 -6.20
CA TYR A 11 3.68 13.22 -6.60
C TYR A 11 4.35 14.05 -5.52
N THR A 12 5.58 13.68 -5.14
CA THR A 12 6.36 14.41 -4.15
C THR A 12 7.74 14.72 -4.70
N ASP A 13 8.14 15.99 -4.63
CA ASP A 13 9.52 16.38 -4.92
C ASP A 13 10.35 16.25 -3.63
N ARG A 14 11.19 15.20 -3.55
CA ARG A 14 11.97 14.88 -2.35
C ARG A 14 13.40 15.36 -2.49
N LYS A 15 13.90 15.97 -1.41
CA LYS A 15 15.31 16.36 -1.28
C LYS A 15 16.21 15.20 -0.86
N GLU A 16 15.64 14.18 -0.23
CA GLU A 16 16.35 13.00 0.24
C GLU A 16 15.94 11.77 -0.59
N PRO A 17 16.88 10.84 -0.84
CA PRO A 17 16.59 9.54 -1.45
C PRO A 17 15.41 8.81 -0.80
N LEU A 18 14.58 8.18 -1.62
CA LEU A 18 13.54 7.31 -1.09
C LEU A 18 14.17 6.09 -0.42
N THR A 19 13.72 5.78 0.80
CA THR A 19 14.00 4.51 1.44
C THR A 19 12.72 3.68 1.57
N THR A 20 12.85 2.36 1.63
CA THR A 20 11.72 1.46 1.89
C THR A 20 11.00 1.76 3.17
N LYS A 21 11.72 2.14 4.23
CA LYS A 21 11.13 2.59 5.49
C LYS A 21 10.24 3.82 5.30
N MET A 22 10.71 4.81 4.53
CA MET A 22 9.92 6.00 4.21
C MET A 22 8.67 5.62 3.41
N ALA A 23 8.83 4.83 2.34
CA ALA A 23 7.71 4.39 1.51
C ALA A 23 6.61 3.66 2.32
N LEU A 24 7.00 2.74 3.20
CA LEU A 24 6.05 2.03 4.08
C LEU A 24 5.38 2.96 5.10
N THR A 25 6.15 3.88 5.69
CA THR A 25 5.62 4.85 6.66
C THR A 25 4.61 5.77 6.00
N ASP A 26 4.93 6.29 4.82
CA ASP A 26 4.05 7.18 4.04
C ASP A 26 2.78 6.46 3.61
N LEU A 27 2.91 5.22 3.11
CA LEU A 27 1.77 4.40 2.75
C LEU A 27 0.84 4.16 3.94
N HIS A 28 1.40 3.76 5.08
CA HIS A 28 0.63 3.52 6.29
C HIS A 28 -0.08 4.79 6.76
N ASN A 29 0.60 5.93 6.78
CA ASN A 29 0.02 7.22 7.17
C ASN A 29 -1.16 7.60 6.27
N ILE A 30 -1.03 7.44 4.95
CA ILE A 30 -2.10 7.78 4.04
C ILE A 30 -3.27 6.79 4.18
N ILE A 31 -3.02 5.51 4.44
CA ILE A 31 -4.09 4.54 4.79
C ILE A 31 -4.84 5.00 6.04
N GLN A 32 -4.16 5.45 7.09
CA GLN A 32 -4.81 5.96 8.30
C GLN A 32 -5.64 7.22 8.03
N GLN A 33 -5.16 8.11 7.16
CA GLN A 33 -5.93 9.29 6.72
C GLN A 33 -7.17 8.89 5.92
N MET A 34 -7.06 7.93 5.00
CA MET A 34 -8.19 7.39 4.26
C MET A 34 -9.22 6.75 5.20
N ASN A 35 -8.78 5.96 6.17
CA ASN A 35 -9.68 5.34 7.15
C ASN A 35 -10.47 6.40 7.92
N THR A 36 -9.81 7.49 8.34
CA THR A 36 -10.45 8.62 9.00
C THR A 36 -11.45 9.33 8.07
N PHE A 37 -11.05 9.62 6.83
CA PHE A 37 -11.87 10.36 5.87
C PHE A 37 -13.13 9.60 5.46
N PHE A 38 -13.03 8.29 5.26
CA PHE A 38 -14.16 7.44 4.84
C PHE A 38 -14.93 6.83 6.01
N GLU A 39 -14.50 7.07 7.26
CA GLU A 39 -15.03 6.43 8.47
C GLU A 39 -15.11 4.90 8.35
N ARG A 40 -14.12 4.31 7.67
CA ARG A 40 -14.07 2.88 7.35
C ARG A 40 -12.67 2.35 7.55
N HIS A 41 -12.55 1.34 8.41
CA HIS A 41 -11.30 0.62 8.60
C HIS A 41 -11.28 -0.62 7.72
N LYS A 42 -10.29 -0.70 6.83
CA LYS A 42 -10.04 -1.88 6.00
C LYS A 42 -8.75 -2.57 6.42
N THR A 43 -8.73 -3.90 6.30
CA THR A 43 -7.49 -4.66 6.36
C THR A 43 -6.82 -4.57 4.99
N TRP A 44 -5.53 -4.27 4.99
CA TRP A 44 -4.75 -4.18 3.77
C TRP A 44 -3.82 -5.39 3.66
N TYR A 45 -3.74 -5.95 2.46
CA TYR A 45 -3.02 -7.17 2.14
C TYR A 45 -1.99 -6.92 1.06
N LEU A 46 -0.90 -7.68 1.09
CA LEU A 46 0.03 -7.80 -0.02
C LEU A 46 -0.61 -8.62 -1.15
N SER A 47 -0.02 -8.52 -2.33
CA SER A 47 -0.43 -9.34 -3.47
C SER A 47 0.02 -10.80 -3.29
N GLY A 48 -0.56 -11.71 -4.07
CA GLY A 48 -0.20 -13.13 -4.06
C GLY A 48 -0.62 -13.78 -5.36
N ASN A 49 -0.14 -15.00 -5.62
CA ASN A 49 -0.49 -15.72 -6.84
C ASN A 49 -1.95 -16.15 -6.85
N THR A 50 -2.53 -16.33 -5.66
CA THR A 50 -3.96 -16.62 -5.47
C THR A 50 -4.57 -15.68 -4.45
N ARG A 51 -5.89 -15.47 -4.53
CA ARG A 51 -6.64 -14.69 -3.53
C ARG A 51 -6.49 -15.28 -2.13
N GLN A 52 -6.54 -16.61 -2.01
CA GLN A 52 -6.43 -17.30 -0.72
C GLN A 52 -5.07 -17.04 -0.06
N GLU A 53 -3.99 -17.07 -0.85
CA GLU A 53 -2.65 -16.71 -0.40
C GLU A 53 -2.58 -15.24 0.00
N ALA A 54 -3.05 -14.33 -0.86
CA ALA A 54 -2.99 -12.88 -0.63
C ALA A 54 -3.72 -12.47 0.66
N LEU A 55 -4.89 -13.06 0.95
CA LEU A 55 -5.66 -12.77 2.16
C LEU A 55 -4.99 -13.23 3.47
N GLN A 56 -3.92 -14.03 3.39
CA GLN A 56 -3.10 -14.40 4.56
C GLN A 56 -1.95 -13.42 4.78
N ARG A 57 -1.65 -12.55 3.80
CA ARG A 57 -0.49 -11.66 3.80
C ARG A 57 -0.88 -10.24 4.20
N VAL A 58 -1.27 -10.06 5.46
CA VAL A 58 -1.61 -8.73 6.00
C VAL A 58 -0.42 -7.78 5.91
N ALA A 59 -0.61 -6.62 5.29
CA ALA A 59 0.43 -5.63 5.06
C ALA A 59 0.66 -4.71 6.28
N PHE A 60 -0.41 -4.35 6.98
CA PHE A 60 -0.36 -3.46 8.15
C PHE A 60 -1.19 -4.01 9.32
N ASN A 61 -0.67 -3.88 10.53
CA ASN A 61 -1.34 -4.18 11.79
C ASN A 61 -1.33 -2.95 12.71
N GLN A 62 -1.75 -3.11 13.97
CA GLN A 62 -1.82 -2.00 14.94
C GLN A 62 -0.46 -1.36 15.24
N GLN A 63 0.64 -2.08 15.01
CA GLN A 63 2.01 -1.63 15.22
C GLN A 63 2.64 -1.01 13.95
N GLY A 64 1.95 -1.05 12.81
CA GLY A 64 2.42 -0.54 11.52
C GLY A 64 2.63 -1.64 10.49
N ALA A 65 3.65 -1.52 9.64
CA ALA A 65 3.96 -2.51 8.60
C ALA A 65 4.37 -3.85 9.21
N THR A 66 3.86 -4.95 8.65
CA THR A 66 4.26 -6.31 9.07
C THR A 66 5.64 -6.67 8.52
N GLU A 67 6.29 -7.69 9.10
CA GLU A 67 7.58 -8.19 8.61
C GLU A 67 7.49 -8.65 7.15
N ALA A 68 6.37 -9.25 6.75
CA ALA A 68 6.12 -9.66 5.37
C ALA A 68 6.11 -8.46 4.41
N ALA A 69 5.45 -7.36 4.81
CA ALA A 69 5.41 -6.14 4.01
C ALA A 69 6.79 -5.47 3.92
N ILE A 70 7.52 -5.42 5.04
CA ILE A 70 8.88 -4.88 5.06
C ILE A 70 9.78 -5.65 4.11
N LYS A 71 9.72 -6.99 4.16
CA LYS A 71 10.52 -7.85 3.30
C LYS A 71 10.19 -7.64 1.82
N GLU A 72 8.91 -7.65 1.44
CA GLU A 72 8.48 -7.46 0.05
C GLU A 72 8.92 -6.10 -0.49
N PHE A 73 8.74 -5.02 0.28
CA PHE A 73 9.18 -3.69 -0.13
C PHE A 73 10.70 -3.60 -0.32
N ILE A 74 11.49 -4.32 0.48
CA ILE A 74 12.95 -4.40 0.33
C ILE A 74 13.33 -5.18 -0.93
N GLU A 75 12.65 -6.29 -1.21
CA GLU A 75 12.88 -7.10 -2.42
C GLU A 75 12.50 -6.33 -3.70
N ASP A 76 11.46 -5.49 -3.64
CA ASP A 76 11.00 -4.66 -4.75
C ASP A 76 11.78 -3.34 -4.91
N TYR A 77 12.66 -3.00 -3.96
CA TYR A 77 13.44 -1.78 -3.99
C TYR A 77 14.64 -1.89 -4.93
N THR A 78 14.79 -0.91 -5.82
CA THR A 78 15.95 -0.84 -6.72
C THR A 78 16.83 0.37 -6.36
N GLU A 79 18.07 0.12 -5.93
CA GLU A 79 19.01 1.19 -5.54
C GLU A 79 19.35 2.15 -6.69
N GLU A 80 19.45 1.62 -7.91
CA GLU A 80 19.83 2.39 -9.11
C GLU A 80 18.85 3.53 -9.41
N ASN A 81 17.55 3.29 -9.20
CA ASN A 81 16.50 4.27 -9.49
C ASN A 81 15.80 4.78 -8.22
N GLN A 82 16.13 4.24 -7.04
CA GLN A 82 15.45 4.51 -5.77
C GLN A 82 13.94 4.29 -5.85
N ILE A 83 13.52 3.34 -6.68
CA ILE A 83 12.11 3.05 -6.94
C ILE A 83 11.67 1.91 -6.02
N VAL A 84 10.51 2.08 -5.39
CA VAL A 84 9.69 0.99 -4.84
C VAL A 84 8.42 0.91 -5.65
N ILE A 85 8.13 -0.24 -6.27
CA ILE A 85 6.84 -0.55 -6.87
C ILE A 85 6.22 -1.65 -6.04
N SER A 86 5.32 -1.28 -5.14
CA SER A 86 4.58 -2.27 -4.35
C SER A 86 3.11 -1.90 -4.25
N VAL A 87 2.27 -2.92 -4.14
CA VAL A 87 0.82 -2.81 -4.22
C VAL A 87 0.20 -3.46 -3.00
N VAL A 88 -0.62 -2.68 -2.31
CA VAL A 88 -1.51 -3.20 -1.27
C VAL A 88 -2.96 -3.05 -1.70
N TRP A 89 -3.80 -3.98 -1.26
CA TRP A 89 -5.22 -4.00 -1.60
C TRP A 89 -6.05 -4.41 -0.39
N ASP A 90 -7.35 -4.11 -0.43
CA ASP A 90 -8.24 -4.23 0.72
C ASP A 90 -8.95 -5.58 0.89
N GLY A 91 -8.62 -6.58 0.06
CA GLY A 91 -9.19 -7.92 0.17
C GLY A 91 -10.57 -8.12 -0.46
N GLU A 92 -11.21 -7.03 -0.88
CA GLU A 92 -12.58 -7.01 -1.40
C GLU A 92 -12.65 -7.53 -2.84
N ASP A 93 -13.84 -7.97 -3.24
CA ASP A 93 -14.07 -8.48 -4.59
C ASP A 93 -14.01 -7.35 -5.64
N TYR A 94 -13.74 -7.70 -6.90
CA TYR A 94 -13.48 -6.75 -8.01
C TYR A 94 -14.43 -5.55 -8.12
N ASN A 95 -15.69 -5.72 -7.72
CA ASN A 95 -16.70 -4.66 -7.81
C ASN A 95 -16.58 -3.60 -6.71
N HIS A 96 -15.86 -3.88 -5.62
CA HIS A 96 -15.76 -3.05 -4.42
C HIS A 96 -14.32 -2.85 -3.92
N SER A 97 -13.33 -3.44 -4.60
CA SER A 97 -11.93 -3.39 -4.21
C SER A 97 -11.33 -1.99 -4.34
N CYS A 98 -10.62 -1.58 -3.31
CA CYS A 98 -9.68 -0.47 -3.35
C CYS A 98 -8.26 -1.03 -3.48
N GLN A 99 -7.60 -0.68 -4.58
CA GLN A 99 -6.20 -1.00 -4.80
C GLN A 99 -5.36 0.25 -4.62
N ARG A 100 -4.15 0.09 -4.11
CA ARG A 100 -3.21 1.18 -3.99
C ARG A 100 -1.83 0.77 -4.46
N TYR A 101 -1.36 1.50 -5.46
CA TYR A 101 -0.01 1.42 -5.97
C TYR A 101 0.84 2.50 -5.29
N ASN A 102 2.00 2.11 -4.78
CA ASN A 102 3.06 3.07 -4.55
C ASN A 102 3.97 3.07 -5.76
N TYR A 103 3.99 4.20 -6.46
CA TYR A 103 5.02 4.56 -7.41
C TYR A 103 5.78 5.73 -6.78
N ALA A 104 6.98 5.46 -6.30
CA ALA A 104 7.87 6.50 -5.82
C ALA A 104 9.14 6.45 -6.67
N ARG A 105 9.54 7.63 -7.16
CA ARG A 105 10.66 7.88 -8.06
C ARG A 105 11.45 9.05 -7.50
#